data_AF-A0A9W4ADS3-F1
#
_entry.id   AF-A0A9W4ADS3-F1
#
_cell.length_a   1.000
_cell.length_b   1.000
_cell.length_c   1.000
_cell.angle_alpha   90.00
_cell.angle_beta   90.00
_cell.angle_gamma   90.00
#
_symmetry.space_group_name_H-M   'P 1'
#
loop_
_entity.id
_entity.type
_entity.pdbx_description
1 polymer ?
#
loop_
_entity_poly.entity_id
_entity_poly.type
_entity_poly.pdbx_seq_one_letter_code
_entity_poly.pdbx_strand_id
1 'polypeptide(L)'
;MHDFANISAKTIVYAVLDDFSGNTLMGPTVPNQYRNVKAEKVILKKHVIIGANSIIFPNVIVGEGTAVGAMSMVKESLDDWYIYAGIPVRKVKPRQKKMLELEIDFLKSIHS
;
A
#
# COMPACT_ATOMS: atom_id res chain seq x y z
N MET A 1 4.49 7.43 -5.11
CA MET A 1 5.06 7.07 -3.79
C MET A 1 5.69 8.33 -3.23
N HIS A 2 5.47 8.64 -1.94
CA HIS A 2 6.01 9.84 -1.30
C HIS A 2 7.32 9.54 -0.54
N ASP A 3 7.97 10.57 -0.02
CA ASP A 3 9.27 10.47 0.67
C ASP A 3 9.23 9.51 1.87
N PHE A 4 10.37 8.86 2.13
CA PHE A 4 10.56 7.90 3.24
C PHE A 4 9.62 6.69 3.25
N ALA A 5 8.75 6.54 2.26
CA ALA A 5 7.98 5.33 2.07
C ALA A 5 8.92 4.19 1.67
N ASN A 6 8.62 2.97 2.12
CA ASN A 6 9.43 1.79 1.85
C ASN A 6 8.56 0.56 1.61
N ILE A 7 9.02 -0.32 0.73
CA ILE A 7 8.36 -1.57 0.37
C ILE A 7 9.34 -2.72 0.57
N SER A 8 8.96 -3.67 1.41
CA SER A 8 9.78 -4.84 1.70
C SER A 8 9.71 -5.88 0.57
N ALA A 9 10.66 -6.82 0.56
CA ALA A 9 10.78 -7.85 -0.45
C ALA A 9 9.48 -8.63 -0.71
N LYS A 10 9.28 -9.06 -1.96
CA LYS A 10 8.14 -9.88 -2.41
C LYS A 10 6.76 -9.24 -2.18
N THR A 11 6.70 -7.92 -2.06
CA THR A 11 5.43 -7.18 -2.06
C THR A 11 4.95 -6.99 -3.50
N ILE A 12 3.64 -7.14 -3.71
CA ILE A 12 3.00 -6.87 -5.01
C ILE A 12 2.01 -5.70 -4.84
N VAL A 13 2.10 -4.72 -5.74
CA VAL A 13 1.19 -3.58 -5.78
C VAL A 13 0.46 -3.58 -7.12
N TYR A 14 -0.85 -3.76 -7.10
CA TYR A 14 -1.69 -3.70 -8.29
C TYR A 14 -2.36 -2.33 -8.39
N ALA A 15 -2.11 -1.61 -9.47
CA ALA A 15 -2.94 -0.46 -9.89
C ALA A 15 -4.07 -0.88 -10.84
N VAL A 16 -3.98 -2.10 -11.38
CA VAL A 16 -4.90 -2.64 -12.37
C VAL A 16 -5.18 -4.10 -12.01
N LEU A 17 -6.45 -4.50 -11.94
CA LEU A 17 -6.86 -5.87 -11.64
C LEU A 17 -8.15 -6.23 -12.39
N ASP A 18 -8.24 -7.45 -12.91
CA ASP A 18 -9.46 -7.99 -13.50
C ASP A 18 -10.57 -8.21 -12.46
N ASP A 19 -11.82 -8.34 -12.91
CA ASP A 19 -12.97 -8.71 -12.11
C ASP A 19 -13.03 -10.23 -11.87
N PHE A 20 -12.89 -10.65 -10.61
CA PHE A 20 -12.90 -12.06 -10.18
C PHE A 20 -14.32 -12.62 -9.92
N SER A 21 -15.38 -11.85 -10.16
CA SER A 21 -16.78 -12.27 -9.89
C SER A 21 -17.32 -13.36 -10.81
N GLY A 22 -16.65 -13.61 -11.95
CA GLY A 22 -17.13 -14.51 -13.01
C GLY A 22 -18.03 -13.85 -14.06
N ASN A 23 -18.29 -12.54 -13.94
CA ASN A 23 -19.12 -11.80 -14.90
C ASN A 23 -18.40 -11.39 -16.19
N THR A 24 -17.06 -11.40 -16.20
CA THR A 24 -16.25 -11.00 -17.36
C THR A 24 -15.07 -11.94 -17.57
N LEU A 25 -14.47 -11.87 -18.76
CA LEU A 25 -13.24 -12.59 -19.06
C LEU A 25 -12.04 -11.84 -18.44
N MET A 26 -10.90 -12.53 -18.32
CA MET A 26 -9.76 -12.04 -17.54
C MET A 26 -8.43 -12.15 -18.31
N GLY A 27 -7.46 -11.36 -17.88
CA GLY A 27 -6.07 -11.50 -18.32
C GLY A 27 -5.73 -10.83 -19.65
N PRO A 28 -4.44 -10.85 -20.02
CA PRO A 28 -3.91 -10.08 -21.14
C PRO A 28 -4.21 -10.67 -22.52
N THR A 29 -4.68 -11.91 -22.60
CA THR A 29 -4.99 -12.60 -23.87
C THR A 29 -6.39 -12.27 -24.40
N VAL A 30 -7.20 -11.56 -23.61
CA VAL A 30 -8.59 -11.24 -23.92
C VAL A 30 -8.73 -9.76 -24.29
N PRO A 31 -9.40 -9.42 -25.42
CA PRO A 31 -9.69 -8.03 -25.77
C PRO A 31 -10.48 -7.29 -24.67
N ASN A 32 -10.18 -6.01 -24.48
CA ASN A 32 -10.75 -5.20 -23.40
C ASN A 32 -12.29 -5.14 -23.39
N GLN A 33 -12.94 -5.28 -24.55
CA GLN A 33 -14.41 -5.27 -24.67
C GLN A 33 -15.11 -6.41 -23.92
N TYR A 34 -14.38 -7.46 -23.53
CA TYR A 34 -14.90 -8.59 -22.75
C TYR A 34 -14.44 -8.61 -21.29
N ARG A 35 -13.70 -7.58 -20.87
CA ARG A 35 -13.08 -7.49 -19.53
C ARG A 35 -13.69 -6.33 -18.76
N ASN A 36 -13.80 -6.49 -17.44
CA ASN A 36 -14.10 -5.40 -16.52
C ASN A 36 -12.91 -5.23 -15.57
N VAL A 37 -12.09 -4.21 -15.81
CA VAL A 37 -10.81 -4.04 -15.11
C VAL A 37 -10.91 -2.87 -14.13
N LYS A 38 -10.57 -3.11 -12.87
CA LYS A 38 -10.39 -2.04 -11.87
C LYS A 38 -9.01 -1.41 -12.03
N ALA A 39 -8.94 -0.27 -12.72
CA ALA A 39 -7.73 0.49 -12.98
C ALA A 39 -7.73 1.81 -12.21
N GLU A 40 -7.09 1.83 -11.03
CA GLU A 40 -7.08 2.99 -10.14
C GLU A 40 -5.74 3.14 -9.41
N LYS A 41 -5.38 4.39 -9.10
CA LYS A 41 -4.09 4.71 -8.49
C LYS A 41 -3.95 4.05 -7.11
N VAL A 42 -2.72 3.67 -6.79
CA VAL A 42 -2.30 3.30 -5.43
C VAL A 42 -1.31 4.36 -4.93
N ILE A 43 -1.59 4.93 -3.76
CA ILE A 43 -0.80 6.00 -3.17
C ILE A 43 -0.25 5.54 -1.83
N LEU A 44 1.07 5.48 -1.72
CA LEU A 44 1.77 5.33 -0.46
C LEU A 44 2.22 6.73 -0.01
N LYS A 45 1.60 7.24 1.06
CA LYS A 45 1.99 8.52 1.67
C LYS A 45 3.36 8.40 2.36
N LYS A 46 3.81 9.52 2.91
CA LYS A 46 5.12 9.65 3.56
C LYS A 46 5.26 8.66 4.72
N HIS A 47 6.46 8.14 4.95
CA HIS A 47 6.78 7.20 6.05
C HIS A 47 6.01 5.86 6.08
N VAL A 48 5.34 5.51 4.98
CA VAL A 48 4.68 4.21 4.86
C VAL A 48 5.71 3.08 4.86
N ILE A 49 5.42 1.98 5.55
CA ILE A 49 6.18 0.73 5.40
C ILE A 49 5.23 -0.40 5.05
N ILE A 50 5.53 -1.11 3.96
CA ILE A 50 4.86 -2.34 3.60
C ILE A 50 5.75 -3.53 3.95
N GLY A 51 5.26 -4.40 4.84
CA GLY A 51 5.95 -5.61 5.26
C GLY A 51 6.05 -6.65 4.14
N ALA A 52 7.05 -7.53 4.24
CA ALA A 52 7.37 -8.49 3.18
C ALA A 52 6.19 -9.39 2.84
N ASN A 53 6.14 -9.86 1.59
CA ASN A 53 5.10 -10.77 1.11
C ASN A 53 3.66 -10.21 1.23
N SER A 54 3.49 -8.88 1.17
CA SER A 54 2.16 -8.24 1.21
C SER A 54 1.62 -7.96 -0.18
N ILE A 55 0.29 -7.80 -0.28
CA ILE A 55 -0.41 -7.50 -1.53
C ILE A 55 -1.28 -6.25 -1.33
N ILE A 56 -1.12 -5.27 -2.21
CA ILE A 56 -1.92 -4.03 -2.23
C ILE A 56 -2.77 -3.99 -3.50
N PHE A 57 -4.08 -3.85 -3.35
CA PHE A 57 -5.05 -3.82 -4.46
C PHE A 57 -5.24 -2.39 -5.04
N PRO A 58 -5.88 -2.27 -6.21
CA PRO A 58 -6.17 -0.98 -6.82
C PRO A 58 -7.13 -0.11 -6.00
N ASN A 59 -7.04 1.21 -6.19
CA ASN A 59 -7.81 2.24 -5.47
C ASN A 59 -7.56 2.24 -3.95
N VAL A 60 -6.28 2.22 -3.57
CA VAL A 60 -5.86 2.22 -2.17
C VAL A 60 -4.94 3.39 -1.90
N ILE A 61 -5.29 4.19 -0.89
CA ILE A 61 -4.41 5.18 -0.28
C ILE A 61 -3.93 4.60 1.04
N VAL A 62 -2.64 4.31 1.14
CA VAL A 62 -2.00 3.96 2.41
C VAL A 62 -1.60 5.24 3.12
N GLY A 63 -2.26 5.50 4.25
CA GLY A 63 -2.11 6.70 5.07
C GLY A 63 -0.67 7.01 5.50
N GLU A 64 -0.44 8.25 5.92
CA GLU A 64 0.88 8.72 6.32
C GLU A 64 1.35 7.97 7.55
N GLY A 65 2.60 7.51 7.53
CA GLY A 65 3.17 6.77 8.64
C GLY A 65 2.49 5.41 8.86
N THR A 66 1.62 4.92 7.98
CA THR A 66 0.96 3.63 8.16
C THR A 66 1.96 2.49 7.97
N ALA A 67 1.87 1.46 8.83
CA ALA A 67 2.64 0.23 8.67
C ALA A 67 1.72 -0.94 8.36
N VAL A 68 2.06 -1.68 7.32
CA VAL A 68 1.40 -2.95 6.98
C VAL A 68 2.34 -4.08 7.38
N GLY A 69 1.87 -5.00 8.22
CA GLY A 69 2.62 -6.16 8.66
C GLY A 69 2.98 -7.09 7.50
N ALA A 70 3.89 -8.03 7.72
CA ALA A 70 4.21 -9.05 6.71
C ALA A 70 2.98 -9.90 6.36
N MET A 71 3.00 -10.52 5.17
CA MET A 71 1.97 -11.45 4.69
C MET A 71 0.55 -10.88 4.81
N SER A 72 0.37 -9.62 4.45
CA SER A 72 -0.88 -8.89 4.64
C SER A 72 -1.52 -8.47 3.32
N MET A 73 -2.85 -8.40 3.29
CA MET A 73 -3.62 -8.06 2.08
C MET A 73 -4.47 -6.81 2.28
N VAL A 74 -4.19 -5.76 1.52
CA VAL A 74 -4.85 -4.45 1.61
C VAL A 74 -5.79 -4.26 0.43
N LYS A 75 -7.09 -4.18 0.71
CA LYS A 75 -8.14 -3.94 -0.29
C LYS A 75 -8.78 -2.55 -0.23
N GLU A 76 -8.54 -1.84 0.87
CA GLU A 76 -9.16 -0.55 1.18
C GLU A 76 -8.10 0.44 1.67
N SER A 77 -8.39 1.73 1.53
CA SER A 77 -7.52 2.79 2.04
C SER A 77 -7.34 2.68 3.56
N LEU A 78 -6.15 3.00 4.03
CA LEU A 78 -5.75 2.82 5.42
C LEU A 78 -5.56 4.18 6.10
N ASP A 79 -5.95 4.26 7.36
CA ASP A 79 -5.82 5.47 8.16
C ASP A 79 -4.35 5.78 8.46
N ASP A 80 -4.04 7.06 8.56
CA ASP A 80 -2.72 7.56 8.92
C ASP A 80 -2.33 7.05 10.33
N TRP A 81 -1.04 6.78 10.52
CA TRP A 81 -0.42 6.46 11.81
C TRP A 81 -0.99 5.25 12.55
N TYR A 82 -1.41 4.22 11.81
CA TYR A 82 -1.79 2.92 12.35
C TYR A 82 -0.94 1.76 11.81
N ILE A 83 -0.90 0.69 12.58
CA ILE A 83 -0.35 -0.60 12.19
C ILE A 83 -1.51 -1.51 11.81
N TYR A 84 -1.41 -2.11 10.63
CA TYR A 84 -2.38 -3.04 10.06
C TYR A 84 -1.73 -4.40 9.81
N ALA A 85 -2.47 -5.49 10.01
CA ALA A 85 -1.98 -6.83 9.68
C ALA A 85 -3.13 -7.79 9.34
N GLY A 86 -2.84 -8.82 8.54
CA GLY A 86 -3.77 -9.91 8.21
C GLY A 86 -4.28 -9.89 6.77
N ILE A 87 -5.14 -10.87 6.45
CA ILE A 87 -5.70 -11.10 5.12
C ILE A 87 -7.23 -11.21 5.22
N PRO A 88 -8.02 -10.19 4.84
CA PRO A 88 -7.58 -8.81 4.62
C PRO A 88 -7.11 -8.17 5.94
N VAL A 89 -6.37 -7.07 5.82
CA VAL A 89 -5.82 -6.38 6.97
C VAL A 89 -6.87 -5.88 7.95
N ARG A 90 -6.52 -5.88 9.24
CA ARG A 90 -7.27 -5.26 10.32
C ARG A 90 -6.38 -4.26 11.05
N LYS A 91 -6.99 -3.22 11.60
CA LYS A 91 -6.29 -2.23 12.42
C LYS A 91 -5.85 -2.90 13.73
N VAL A 92 -4.56 -2.90 14.02
CA VAL A 92 -3.97 -3.56 15.19
C VAL A 92 -3.75 -2.57 16.32
N LYS A 93 -2.98 -1.51 16.06
CA LYS A 93 -2.65 -0.48 17.06
C LYS A 93 -2.11 0.80 16.41
N PRO A 94 -2.12 1.96 17.11
CA PRO A 94 -1.47 3.17 16.63
C PRO A 94 0.04 2.96 16.43
N ARG A 95 0.61 3.62 15.42
CA ARG A 95 2.06 3.68 15.19
C ARG A 95 2.62 4.93 15.86
N GLN A 96 3.76 4.77 16.54
CA GLN A 96 4.46 5.89 17.18
C GLN A 96 5.00 6.87 16.12
N LYS A 97 5.10 8.15 16.50
CA LYS A 97 5.48 9.26 15.60
C LYS A 97 6.90 9.78 15.77
N LYS A 98 7.73 9.13 16.60
CA LYS A 98 9.11 9.56 16.88
C LYS A 98 9.97 9.74 15.62
N MET A 99 9.69 9.00 14.55
CA MET A 99 10.42 9.13 13.28
C MET A 99 10.27 10.50 12.59
N LEU A 100 9.27 11.31 12.96
CA LEU A 100 9.15 12.69 12.47
C LEU A 100 10.27 13.59 13.00
N GLU A 101 10.66 13.40 14.26
CA GLU A 101 11.81 14.12 14.86
C GLU A 101 13.11 13.69 14.15
N LEU A 102 13.28 12.38 13.94
CA LEU A 102 14.44 11.82 13.25
C LEU A 102 14.55 12.30 11.80
N GLU A 103 13.43 12.50 11.11
CA GLU A 103 13.42 13.05 9.77
C GLU A 103 13.95 14.49 9.76
N ILE A 104 13.48 15.34 10.68
CA ILE A 104 13.93 16.74 10.79
C ILE A 104 15.44 16.77 11.07
N ASP A 105 15.90 15.94 12.01
CA ASP A 105 17.31 15.87 12.37
C ASP A 105 18.18 15.39 11.20
N PHE A 106 17.72 14.39 10.45
CA PHE A 106 18.40 13.89 9.24
C PHE A 106 18.46 14.95 8.13
N LEU A 107 17.36 15.64 7.85
CA LEU A 107 17.34 16.67 6.81
C LEU A 107 18.24 17.85 7.17
N LYS A 108 18.33 18.22 8.45
CA LYS A 108 19.30 19.23 8.94
C LYS A 108 20.74 18.79 8.72
N SER A 109 21.07 17.52 8.99
CA SER A 109 22.45 17.01 8.85
C SER A 109 22.94 16.96 7.40
N ILE A 110 22.03 16.96 6.41
CA ILE A 110 22.38 16.99 4.98
C ILE A 110 22.66 18.42 4.49
N HIS A 111 22.05 19.43 5.11
CA HIS A 111 22.16 20.83 4.71
C HIS A 111 23.14 21.65 5.59
N SER A 112 23.86 20.99 6.50
CA SER A 112 24.92 21.57 7.32
C SER A 112 26.28 21.26 6.71
#